data_AF-A0A7Y0SCF6-F1
#
_entry.id   AF-A0A7Y0SCF6-F1
#
_cell.length_a   1.000
_cell.length_b   1.000
_cell.length_c   1.000
_cell.angle_alpha   90.00
_cell.angle_beta   90.00
_cell.angle_gamma   90.00
#
_symmetry.space_group_name_H-M   'P 1'
#
loop_
_entity.id
_entity.type
_entity.pdbx_description
1 polymer ?
#
loop_
_entity_poly.entity_id
_entity_poly.type
_entity_poly.pdbx_seq_one_letter_code
_entity_poly.pdbx_strand_id
1 'polypeptide(L)'
;MKLLIFDLDLTLVNTTNCQDYLKTAAGREDIVDLLGAGTVATSLYYPDTVAYVNSLVSRFNRGETDTLPIIISDSPKAYCEAVLAQHGFDIARQYVFGAARKPCVRMGEIFATIDSYDLDDIGVEECLVVGDSARDMFFAHEIESPCIWTNWSYVEKDHMYPFHTSKPTRTATNLEELKGFIEEYIAGGEAIFGYEKPNFQEDWDILSVDLENFTEHQVKDIGFVKHYVPEAFTTRNQDYISTFFEVHWMVKPAKDVPKDDLWNKVPQPFYKKGGGFANASQLIRTAGIYKFRFKEWLDKQGITGKVLVVPVPSSVPAECNKTHTVKLIAQWWTNWLNGMNPKPNFELVHYDLLVERFQPKEPTHAKGGERFIEDQLSTMGVFKGVIGNLPEDISAVVFLDDVTTSGQSINAMATIFRELGVVSVETPLYGYVWYQTHHPTTEIDFRALIALADKVAAEN
;
A
#
# COMPACT_ATOMS: atom_id res chain seq x y z
N MET A 1 -5.41 -24.68 19.13
CA MET A 1 -4.61 -24.94 17.90
C MET A 1 -3.72 -23.75 17.57
N LYS A 2 -2.56 -23.96 16.91
CA LYS A 2 -1.61 -22.91 16.51
C LYS A 2 -1.55 -22.72 15.00
N LEU A 3 -1.38 -21.49 14.50
CA LEU A 3 -1.16 -21.22 13.08
C LEU A 3 0.28 -20.79 12.80
N LEU A 4 0.90 -21.45 11.83
CA LEU A 4 2.15 -21.01 11.23
C LEU A 4 1.84 -20.38 9.87
N ILE A 5 1.87 -19.06 9.82
CA ILE A 5 1.44 -18.26 8.68
C ILE A 5 2.66 -17.89 7.84
N PHE A 6 2.75 -18.43 6.63
CA PHE A 6 3.78 -18.05 5.67
C PHE A 6 3.23 -17.07 4.64
N ASP A 7 3.98 -16.00 4.39
CA ASP A 7 3.94 -15.37 3.08
C ASP A 7 4.61 -16.29 2.02
N LEU A 8 4.27 -16.08 0.75
CA LEU A 8 4.74 -16.91 -0.35
C LEU A 8 5.80 -16.20 -1.22
N ASP A 9 5.44 -15.05 -1.76
CA ASP A 9 6.23 -14.35 -2.77
C ASP A 9 7.46 -13.74 -2.13
N LEU A 10 8.64 -14.11 -2.62
CA LEU A 10 9.94 -13.66 -2.08
C LEU A 10 10.25 -14.11 -0.64
N THR A 11 9.28 -14.69 0.08
CA THR A 11 9.48 -15.39 1.36
C THR A 11 9.90 -16.85 1.16
N LEU A 12 8.96 -17.74 0.81
CA LEU A 12 9.23 -19.16 0.60
C LEU A 12 9.82 -19.45 -0.79
N VAL A 13 9.38 -18.70 -1.80
CA VAL A 13 9.75 -18.90 -3.20
C VAL A 13 10.23 -17.58 -3.80
N ASN A 14 11.35 -17.61 -4.51
CA ASN A 14 11.76 -16.47 -5.32
C ASN A 14 10.86 -16.37 -6.56
N THR A 15 9.93 -15.42 -6.50
CA THR A 15 8.96 -15.13 -7.55
C THR A 15 9.24 -13.84 -8.30
N THR A 16 10.49 -13.34 -8.31
CA THR A 16 10.86 -12.11 -9.02
C THR A 16 10.38 -12.10 -10.47
N ASN A 17 10.45 -13.23 -11.18
CA ASN A 17 10.02 -13.36 -12.58
C ASN A 17 8.49 -13.25 -12.79
N CYS A 18 7.69 -13.30 -11.72
CA CYS A 18 6.23 -13.21 -11.78
C CYS A 18 5.73 -11.78 -11.54
N GLN A 19 6.53 -10.92 -10.91
CA GLN A 19 6.09 -9.64 -10.36
C GLN A 19 5.44 -8.72 -11.42
N ASP A 20 5.98 -8.70 -12.65
CA ASP A 20 5.44 -7.86 -13.73
C ASP A 20 4.07 -8.32 -14.25
N TYR A 21 3.75 -9.62 -14.11
CA TYR A 21 2.44 -10.16 -14.44
C TYR A 21 1.39 -9.76 -13.40
N LEU A 22 1.78 -9.75 -12.12
CA LEU A 22 0.89 -9.48 -10.98
C LEU A 22 0.37 -8.03 -10.93
N LYS A 23 0.93 -7.13 -11.75
CA LYS A 23 0.51 -5.73 -11.84
C LYS A 23 -0.82 -5.51 -12.58
N THR A 24 -1.31 -6.49 -13.35
CA THR A 24 -2.53 -6.34 -14.16
C THR A 24 -3.47 -7.54 -14.02
N ALA A 25 -4.76 -7.35 -14.26
CA ALA A 25 -5.73 -8.46 -14.25
C ALA A 25 -5.38 -9.53 -15.31
N ALA A 26 -5.07 -9.10 -16.54
CA ALA A 26 -4.68 -10.02 -17.62
C ALA A 26 -3.41 -10.81 -17.28
N GLY A 27 -2.39 -10.16 -16.69
CA GLY A 27 -1.18 -10.86 -16.27
C GLY A 27 -1.41 -11.84 -15.13
N ARG A 28 -2.28 -11.50 -14.16
CA ARG A 28 -2.68 -12.41 -13.07
C ARG A 28 -3.41 -13.65 -13.54
N GLU A 29 -4.17 -13.55 -14.62
CA GLU A 29 -4.84 -14.68 -15.26
C GLU A 29 -3.82 -15.54 -16.02
N ASP A 30 -3.03 -14.94 -16.92
CA ASP A 30 -2.09 -15.67 -17.78
C ASP A 30 -0.94 -16.33 -17.00
N ILE A 31 -0.45 -15.73 -15.92
CA ILE A 31 0.70 -16.26 -15.17
C ILE A 31 0.44 -17.66 -14.59
N VAL A 32 -0.81 -17.99 -14.27
CA VAL A 32 -1.19 -19.30 -13.72
C VAL A 32 -0.90 -20.40 -14.75
N ASP A 33 -1.34 -20.21 -15.99
CA ASP A 33 -1.12 -21.16 -17.08
C ASP A 33 0.37 -21.21 -17.47
N LEU A 34 1.05 -20.07 -17.47
CA LEU A 34 2.49 -19.98 -17.78
C LEU A 34 3.36 -20.72 -16.76
N LEU A 35 3.00 -20.68 -15.47
CA LEU A 35 3.65 -21.46 -14.42
C LEU A 35 3.37 -22.95 -14.60
N GLY A 36 2.11 -23.33 -14.84
CA GLY A 36 1.72 -24.73 -15.07
C GLY A 36 2.38 -25.37 -16.29
N ALA A 37 2.60 -24.58 -17.35
CA ALA A 37 3.32 -25.00 -18.55
C ALA A 37 4.85 -24.95 -18.40
N GLY A 38 5.39 -24.44 -17.30
CA GLY A 38 6.83 -24.24 -17.09
C GLY A 38 7.46 -23.17 -17.99
N THR A 39 6.64 -22.31 -18.62
CA THR A 39 7.12 -21.19 -19.45
C THR A 39 7.68 -20.06 -18.59
N VAL A 40 7.05 -19.81 -17.44
CA VAL A 40 7.63 -19.00 -16.37
C VAL A 40 8.07 -19.94 -15.26
N ALA A 41 9.32 -19.79 -14.84
CA ALA A 41 9.92 -20.56 -13.75
C ALA A 41 10.21 -19.65 -12.56
N THR A 42 9.86 -20.15 -11.38
CA THR A 42 10.27 -19.60 -10.09
C THR A 42 11.33 -20.51 -9.46
N SER A 43 12.06 -20.03 -8.46
CA SER A 43 13.12 -20.79 -7.82
C SER A 43 13.01 -20.73 -6.30
N LEU A 44 13.56 -21.72 -5.60
CA LEU A 44 13.73 -21.66 -4.15
C LEU A 44 15.00 -20.88 -3.80
N TYR A 45 14.99 -20.17 -2.67
CA TYR A 45 16.22 -19.61 -2.10
C TYR A 45 17.12 -20.71 -1.52
N TYR A 46 16.49 -21.76 -0.97
CA TYR A 46 17.17 -22.92 -0.39
C TYR A 46 16.53 -24.22 -0.91
N PRO A 47 17.33 -25.22 -1.35
CA PRO A 47 16.80 -26.46 -1.89
C PRO A 47 15.88 -27.24 -0.95
N ASP A 48 16.11 -27.14 0.36
CA ASP A 48 15.40 -27.93 1.37
C ASP A 48 14.09 -27.27 1.86
N THR A 49 13.72 -26.09 1.36
CA THR A 49 12.52 -25.36 1.82
C THR A 49 11.26 -26.21 1.69
N VAL A 50 11.04 -26.85 0.53
CA VAL A 50 9.86 -27.67 0.27
C VAL A 50 9.81 -28.87 1.20
N ALA A 51 10.93 -29.62 1.30
CA ALA A 51 11.01 -30.79 2.15
C ALA A 51 10.71 -30.47 3.62
N TYR A 52 11.20 -29.32 4.11
CA TYR A 52 10.92 -28.87 5.46
C TYR A 52 9.46 -28.48 5.65
N VAL A 53 8.89 -27.62 4.79
CA VAL A 53 7.48 -27.21 4.91
C VAL A 53 6.53 -28.40 4.81
N ASN A 54 6.77 -29.35 3.90
CA ASN A 54 5.97 -30.57 3.79
C ASN A 54 6.11 -31.45 5.04
N SER A 55 7.27 -31.44 5.70
CA SER A 55 7.44 -32.13 6.99
C SER A 55 6.56 -31.52 8.09
N LEU A 56 6.39 -30.19 8.12
CA LEU A 56 5.50 -29.51 9.06
C LEU A 56 4.04 -29.89 8.81
N VAL A 57 3.62 -29.88 7.54
CA VAL A 57 2.27 -30.34 7.14
C VAL A 57 2.04 -31.80 7.54
N SER A 58 3.03 -32.67 7.30
CA SER A 58 2.93 -34.09 7.68
C SER A 58 2.87 -34.28 9.19
N ARG A 59 3.58 -33.48 9.99
CA ARG A 59 3.53 -33.55 11.46
C ARG A 59 2.15 -33.16 11.98
N PHE A 60 1.57 -32.09 11.43
CA PHE A 60 0.20 -31.68 11.76
C PHE A 60 -0.82 -32.78 11.42
N ASN A 61 -0.78 -33.29 10.17
CA ASN A 61 -1.72 -34.32 9.71
C ASN A 61 -1.61 -35.64 10.48
N ARG A 62 -0.45 -35.95 11.08
CA ARG A 62 -0.24 -37.13 11.92
C ARG A 62 -0.54 -36.89 13.41
N GLY A 63 -0.91 -35.67 13.80
CA GLY A 63 -1.14 -35.29 15.19
C GLY A 63 0.14 -35.22 16.03
N GLU A 64 1.31 -35.11 15.40
CA GLU A 64 2.60 -34.92 16.10
C GLU A 64 2.77 -33.49 16.60
N THR A 65 2.01 -32.55 16.03
CA THR A 65 1.88 -31.15 16.46
C THR A 65 0.48 -30.65 16.15
N ASP A 66 0.03 -29.68 16.93
CA ASP A 66 -1.17 -28.87 16.76
C ASP A 66 -0.93 -27.59 15.94
N THR A 67 0.24 -27.46 15.30
CA THR A 67 0.62 -26.29 14.50
C THR A 67 0.28 -26.50 13.04
N LEU A 68 -0.68 -25.74 12.52
CA LEU A 68 -1.16 -25.80 11.13
C LEU A 68 -0.40 -24.79 10.25
N PRO A 69 0.38 -25.23 9.25
CA PRO A 69 0.99 -24.34 8.27
C PRO A 69 -0.05 -23.84 7.26
N ILE A 70 -0.13 -22.52 7.07
CA ILE A 70 -1.01 -21.88 6.08
C ILE A 70 -0.26 -20.84 5.24
N ILE A 71 -0.87 -20.43 4.12
CA ILE A 71 -0.34 -19.37 3.25
C ILE A 71 -1.27 -18.17 3.28
N ILE A 72 -0.72 -16.99 3.60
CA ILE A 72 -1.41 -15.70 3.47
C ILE A 72 -0.59 -14.78 2.58
N SER A 73 -1.11 -14.50 1.38
CA SER A 73 -0.43 -13.69 0.37
C SER A 73 -1.34 -12.60 -0.21
N ASP A 74 -0.74 -11.46 -0.58
CA ASP A 74 -1.43 -10.40 -1.33
C ASP A 74 -1.69 -10.78 -2.78
N SER A 75 -1.02 -11.80 -3.29
CA SER A 75 -1.20 -12.32 -4.64
C SER A 75 -2.51 -13.13 -4.76
N PRO A 76 -3.10 -13.23 -5.97
CA PRO A 76 -4.32 -14.00 -6.17
C PRO A 76 -4.15 -15.47 -5.77
N LYS A 77 -5.19 -16.06 -5.14
CA LYS A 77 -5.14 -17.45 -4.65
C LYS A 77 -4.71 -18.46 -5.72
N ALA A 78 -5.28 -18.37 -6.92
CA ALA A 78 -4.95 -19.29 -8.01
C ALA A 78 -3.47 -19.22 -8.42
N TYR A 79 -2.86 -18.03 -8.36
CA TYR A 79 -1.42 -17.86 -8.59
C TYR A 79 -0.61 -18.51 -7.47
N CYS A 80 -0.99 -18.30 -6.20
CA CYS A 80 -0.31 -18.91 -5.07
C CYS A 80 -0.33 -20.45 -5.17
N GLU A 81 -1.49 -21.03 -5.49
CA GLU A 81 -1.64 -22.47 -5.71
C GLU A 81 -0.75 -22.98 -6.85
N ALA A 82 -0.62 -22.22 -7.94
CA ALA A 82 0.24 -22.58 -9.07
C ALA A 82 1.74 -22.58 -8.71
N VAL A 83 2.18 -21.57 -7.94
CA VAL A 83 3.57 -21.50 -7.45
C VAL A 83 3.86 -22.66 -6.49
N LEU A 84 2.96 -22.95 -5.54
CA LEU A 84 3.10 -24.06 -4.61
C LEU A 84 3.17 -25.40 -5.35
N ALA A 85 2.32 -25.60 -6.36
CA ALA A 85 2.29 -26.81 -7.18
C ALA A 85 3.56 -26.99 -8.03
N GLN A 86 4.12 -25.90 -8.56
CA GLN A 86 5.36 -25.94 -9.36
C GLN A 86 6.54 -26.52 -8.57
N HIS A 87 6.59 -26.30 -7.25
CA HIS A 87 7.65 -26.78 -6.37
C HIS A 87 7.31 -28.03 -5.55
N GLY A 88 6.04 -28.47 -5.57
CA GLY A 88 5.59 -29.66 -4.84
C GLY A 88 5.38 -29.42 -3.34
N PHE A 89 4.88 -28.25 -2.96
CA PHE A 89 4.43 -28.01 -1.58
C PHE A 89 3.12 -28.76 -1.28
N ASP A 90 3.05 -29.42 -0.12
CA ASP A 90 1.90 -30.24 0.30
C ASP A 90 0.83 -29.44 1.07
N ILE A 91 0.88 -28.11 1.03
CA ILE A 91 -0.12 -27.25 1.67
C ILE A 91 -1.44 -27.39 0.90
N ALA A 92 -2.48 -27.87 1.58
CA ALA A 92 -3.81 -28.04 0.98
C ALA A 92 -4.39 -26.68 0.54
N ARG A 93 -5.09 -26.66 -0.60
CA ARG A 93 -5.69 -25.45 -1.20
C ARG A 93 -6.62 -24.68 -0.25
N GLN A 94 -7.26 -25.38 0.69
CA GLN A 94 -8.15 -24.79 1.69
C GLN A 94 -7.41 -23.96 2.75
N TYR A 95 -6.09 -24.13 2.86
CA TYR A 95 -5.17 -23.38 3.74
C TYR A 95 -4.37 -22.31 2.97
N VAL A 96 -4.77 -22.01 1.72
CA VAL A 96 -4.17 -20.95 0.90
C VAL A 96 -5.16 -19.79 0.81
N PHE A 97 -4.78 -18.65 1.38
CA PHE A 97 -5.54 -17.41 1.38
C PHE A 97 -4.79 -16.37 0.54
N GLY A 98 -5.32 -16.08 -0.65
CA GLY A 98 -4.79 -15.06 -1.55
C GLY A 98 -5.58 -13.75 -1.49
N ALA A 99 -5.02 -12.69 -2.09
CA ALA A 99 -5.58 -11.34 -2.06
C ALA A 99 -5.88 -10.85 -0.63
N ALA A 100 -5.00 -11.19 0.32
CA ALA A 100 -5.17 -10.96 1.75
C ALA A 100 -5.18 -9.48 2.15
N ARG A 101 -4.50 -8.62 1.38
CA ARG A 101 -4.39 -7.16 1.59
C ARG A 101 -3.68 -6.80 2.90
N LYS A 102 -2.52 -7.43 3.11
CA LYS A 102 -1.61 -7.09 4.19
C LYS A 102 -1.27 -5.59 4.16
N PRO A 103 -1.18 -4.93 5.33
CA PRO A 103 -1.25 -5.53 6.68
C PRO A 103 -2.66 -5.70 7.27
N CYS A 104 -3.71 -5.13 6.65
CA CYS A 104 -5.08 -5.16 7.18
C CYS A 104 -5.86 -6.42 6.75
N VAL A 105 -5.33 -7.60 7.07
CA VAL A 105 -5.96 -8.88 6.70
C VAL A 105 -7.22 -9.11 7.53
N ARG A 106 -8.28 -9.64 6.90
CA ARG A 106 -9.53 -9.99 7.57
C ARG A 106 -9.42 -11.32 8.31
N MET A 107 -8.64 -11.34 9.40
CA MET A 107 -8.39 -12.59 10.14
C MET A 107 -9.63 -13.28 10.67
N GLY A 108 -10.67 -12.53 11.05
CA GLY A 108 -11.94 -13.14 11.47
C GLY A 108 -12.58 -14.04 10.40
N GLU A 109 -12.47 -13.67 9.12
CA GLU A 109 -12.96 -14.51 8.00
C GLU A 109 -12.09 -15.77 7.82
N ILE A 110 -10.78 -15.64 8.02
CA ILE A 110 -9.81 -16.75 7.93
C ILE A 110 -10.01 -17.73 9.09
N PHE A 111 -10.10 -17.24 10.33
CA PHE A 111 -10.38 -18.07 11.51
C PHE A 111 -11.71 -18.80 11.36
N ALA A 112 -12.79 -18.11 11.01
CA ALA A 112 -14.09 -18.76 10.78
C ALA A 112 -14.02 -19.85 9.69
N THR A 113 -13.21 -19.64 8.65
CA THR A 113 -12.98 -20.65 7.62
C THR A 113 -12.22 -21.86 8.17
N ILE A 114 -11.17 -21.64 8.95
CA ILE A 114 -10.37 -22.71 9.56
C ILE A 114 -11.18 -23.49 10.59
N ASP A 115 -11.92 -22.80 11.46
CA ASP A 115 -12.78 -23.41 12.48
C ASP A 115 -13.87 -24.28 11.84
N SER A 116 -14.37 -23.91 10.64
CA SER A 116 -15.36 -24.71 9.90
C SER A 116 -14.86 -26.08 9.42
N TYR A 117 -13.56 -26.35 9.57
CA TYR A 117 -12.97 -27.64 9.25
C TYR A 117 -12.95 -28.61 10.44
N ASP A 118 -13.45 -28.21 11.61
CA ASP A 118 -13.56 -29.02 12.83
C ASP A 118 -12.25 -29.72 13.22
N LEU A 119 -11.13 -28.98 13.12
CA LEU A 119 -9.77 -29.51 13.39
C LEU A 119 -9.42 -29.55 14.88
N ASP A 120 -10.09 -28.73 15.69
CA ASP A 120 -9.90 -28.59 17.14
C ASP A 120 -11.19 -28.05 17.77
N ASP A 121 -11.49 -28.45 19.01
CA ASP A 121 -12.65 -27.99 19.79
C ASP A 121 -12.49 -26.55 20.31
N ILE A 122 -11.25 -26.05 20.36
CA ILE A 122 -10.89 -24.77 20.98
C ILE A 122 -10.70 -23.65 19.94
N GLY A 123 -10.39 -24.00 18.69
CA GLY A 123 -10.09 -23.04 17.62
C GLY A 123 -8.64 -22.54 17.65
N VAL A 124 -8.36 -21.48 16.88
CA VAL A 124 -7.02 -20.87 16.79
C VAL A 124 -6.73 -20.01 18.03
N GLU A 125 -5.61 -20.29 18.70
CA GLU A 125 -5.21 -19.59 19.93
C GLU A 125 -3.98 -18.69 19.72
N GLU A 126 -3.08 -19.11 18.83
CA GLU A 126 -1.77 -18.46 18.63
C GLU A 126 -1.40 -18.46 17.15
N CYS A 127 -0.65 -17.45 16.72
CA CYS A 127 -0.13 -17.33 15.38
C CYS A 127 1.38 -17.00 15.38
N LEU A 128 2.08 -17.45 14.34
CA LEU A 128 3.43 -16.98 14.01
C LEU A 128 3.46 -16.58 12.54
N VAL A 129 3.81 -15.33 12.26
CA VAL A 129 3.92 -14.82 10.89
C VAL A 129 5.36 -14.89 10.39
N VAL A 130 5.56 -15.48 9.23
CA VAL A 130 6.86 -15.56 8.54
C VAL A 130 6.73 -14.84 7.20
N GLY A 131 7.53 -13.80 6.98
CA GLY A 131 7.48 -13.00 5.75
C GLY A 131 8.77 -12.27 5.46
N ASP A 132 8.85 -11.65 4.29
CA ASP A 132 10.03 -10.93 3.82
C ASP A 132 9.85 -9.40 3.81
N SER A 133 8.62 -8.93 3.96
CA SER A 133 8.26 -7.52 3.82
C SER A 133 7.81 -6.89 5.14
N ALA A 134 7.97 -5.56 5.26
CA ALA A 134 7.45 -4.83 6.41
C ALA A 134 5.93 -4.97 6.52
N ARG A 135 5.21 -5.21 5.41
CA ARG A 135 3.77 -5.45 5.43
C ARG A 135 3.42 -6.73 6.18
N ASP A 136 4.28 -7.75 6.13
CA ASP A 136 4.11 -8.98 6.91
C ASP A 136 4.33 -8.72 8.41
N MET A 137 5.30 -7.88 8.75
CA MET A 137 5.58 -7.52 10.15
C MET A 137 4.43 -6.69 10.73
N PHE A 138 3.97 -5.65 10.02
CA PHE A 138 2.77 -4.91 10.43
C PHE A 138 1.53 -5.79 10.50
N PHE A 139 1.35 -6.73 9.56
CA PHE A 139 0.25 -7.70 9.64
C PHE A 139 0.32 -8.50 10.96
N ALA A 140 1.49 -9.01 11.32
CA ALA A 140 1.67 -9.72 12.59
C ALA A 140 1.32 -8.83 13.80
N HIS A 141 1.76 -7.57 13.78
CA HIS A 141 1.46 -6.64 14.86
C HIS A 141 -0.02 -6.28 14.97
N GLU A 142 -0.73 -6.17 13.84
CA GLU A 142 -2.17 -5.93 13.80
C GLU A 142 -2.97 -7.09 14.42
N ILE A 143 -2.46 -8.32 14.30
CA ILE A 143 -3.08 -9.52 14.90
C ILE A 143 -2.49 -9.88 16.28
N GLU A 144 -1.61 -9.02 16.80
CA GLU A 144 -0.93 -9.17 18.09
C GLU A 144 -0.09 -10.44 18.23
N SER A 145 0.58 -10.86 17.14
CA SER A 145 1.39 -12.07 17.11
C SER A 145 2.88 -11.80 16.84
N PRO A 146 3.77 -12.72 17.26
CA PRO A 146 5.18 -12.67 16.89
C PRO A 146 5.38 -12.86 15.37
N CYS A 147 6.52 -12.35 14.89
CA CYS A 147 6.92 -12.46 13.50
C CYS A 147 8.40 -12.78 13.31
N ILE A 148 8.67 -13.51 12.23
CA ILE A 148 10.02 -13.80 11.74
C ILE A 148 10.18 -13.11 10.40
N TRP A 149 11.15 -12.19 10.34
CA TRP A 149 11.59 -11.62 9.07
C TRP A 149 12.62 -12.53 8.41
N THR A 150 12.33 -12.95 7.18
CA THR A 150 13.28 -13.64 6.31
C THR A 150 14.01 -12.63 5.43
N ASN A 151 15.32 -12.43 5.63
CA ASN A 151 16.02 -11.30 5.02
C ASN A 151 16.70 -11.60 3.67
N TRP A 152 16.63 -12.84 3.17
CA TRP A 152 17.39 -13.26 2.00
C TRP A 152 16.92 -12.67 0.67
N SER A 153 15.68 -12.17 0.59
CA SER A 153 15.16 -11.41 -0.56
C SER A 153 15.42 -9.90 -0.45
N TYR A 154 15.80 -9.43 0.74
CA TYR A 154 15.87 -8.01 1.05
C TYR A 154 17.15 -7.37 0.50
N VAL A 155 16.99 -6.24 -0.17
CA VAL A 155 18.08 -5.44 -0.72
C VAL A 155 17.95 -4.03 -0.15
N GLU A 156 18.77 -3.69 0.85
CA GLU A 156 18.66 -2.42 1.59
C GLU A 156 18.59 -1.17 0.69
N LYS A 157 19.45 -1.11 -0.34
CA LYS A 157 19.50 0.02 -1.29
C LYS A 157 18.21 0.23 -2.10
N ASP A 158 17.34 -0.78 -2.18
CA ASP A 158 16.10 -0.71 -2.95
C ASP A 158 14.99 -0.01 -2.15
N HIS A 159 15.18 0.22 -0.85
CA HIS A 159 14.20 0.79 0.05
C HIS A 159 14.62 2.18 0.55
N MET A 160 13.68 3.12 0.56
CA MET A 160 13.91 4.47 1.10
C MET A 160 14.01 4.50 2.63
N TYR A 161 13.47 3.49 3.31
CA TYR A 161 13.40 3.41 4.77
C TYR A 161 13.96 2.06 5.23
N PRO A 162 14.69 2.03 6.37
CA PRO A 162 15.24 0.78 6.89
C PRO A 162 14.14 -0.22 7.26
N PHE A 163 14.35 -1.51 7.07
CA PHE A 163 13.35 -2.52 7.44
C PHE A 163 13.12 -2.64 8.96
N HIS A 164 14.19 -2.53 9.76
CA HIS A 164 14.16 -2.82 11.19
C HIS A 164 13.23 -1.91 12.00
N THR A 165 12.78 -0.79 11.44
CA THR A 165 11.78 0.09 12.04
C THR A 165 10.41 -0.58 12.13
N SER A 166 10.17 -1.65 11.35
CA SER A 166 8.98 -2.51 11.42
C SER A 166 8.99 -3.53 12.56
N LYS A 167 10.07 -3.55 13.37
CA LYS A 167 10.20 -4.32 14.62
C LYS A 167 9.86 -5.82 14.53
N PRO A 168 10.51 -6.58 13.62
CA PRO A 168 10.36 -8.03 13.59
C PRO A 168 10.79 -8.65 14.93
N THR A 169 10.06 -9.66 15.42
CA THR A 169 10.41 -10.33 16.69
C THR A 169 11.72 -11.10 16.57
N ARG A 170 11.93 -11.78 15.43
CA ARG A 170 13.20 -12.42 15.08
C ARG A 170 13.54 -12.18 13.61
N THR A 171 14.81 -12.30 13.28
CA THR A 171 15.30 -12.24 11.89
C THR A 171 16.00 -13.54 11.56
N ALA A 172 15.54 -14.23 10.52
CA ALA A 172 16.19 -15.40 9.95
C ALA A 172 16.99 -14.98 8.71
N THR A 173 18.29 -15.25 8.74
CA THR A 173 19.22 -14.97 7.63
C THR A 173 19.43 -16.16 6.70
N ASN A 174 18.97 -17.34 7.13
CA ASN A 174 19.06 -18.58 6.39
C ASN A 174 17.97 -19.56 6.83
N LEU A 175 17.81 -20.64 6.06
CA LEU A 175 16.79 -21.65 6.33
C LEU A 175 16.97 -22.36 7.68
N GLU A 176 18.21 -22.57 8.15
CA GLU A 176 18.45 -23.27 9.42
C GLU A 176 18.01 -22.43 10.63
N GLU A 177 18.26 -21.12 10.60
CA GLU A 177 17.72 -20.18 11.60
C GLU A 177 16.19 -20.17 11.58
N LEU A 178 15.58 -20.11 10.40
CA LEU A 178 14.12 -20.17 10.28
C LEU A 178 13.56 -21.48 10.87
N LYS A 179 14.17 -22.62 10.54
CA LYS A 179 13.82 -23.93 11.11
C LYS A 179 13.89 -23.90 12.63
N GLY A 180 15.00 -23.42 13.20
CA GLY A 180 15.19 -23.32 14.64
C GLY A 180 14.08 -22.51 15.32
N PHE A 181 13.74 -21.33 14.79
CA PHE A 181 12.69 -20.49 15.35
C PHE A 181 11.29 -21.12 15.23
N ILE A 182 11.00 -21.82 14.13
CA ILE A 182 9.73 -22.55 13.98
C ILE A 182 9.65 -23.72 14.96
N GLU A 183 10.73 -24.47 15.18
CA GLU A 183 10.71 -25.55 16.17
C GLU A 183 10.53 -25.01 17.60
N GLU A 184 11.12 -23.86 17.93
CA GLU A 184 10.86 -23.17 19.19
C GLU A 184 9.38 -22.80 19.35
N TYR A 185 8.74 -22.27 18.30
CA TYR A 185 7.30 -21.97 18.29
C TYR A 185 6.44 -23.23 18.46
N ILE A 186 6.77 -24.31 17.76
CA ILE A 186 6.06 -25.58 17.88
C ILE A 186 6.15 -26.12 19.32
N ALA A 187 7.29 -25.96 19.98
CA ALA A 187 7.50 -26.45 21.34
C ALA A 187 6.92 -25.53 22.43
N GLY A 188 7.04 -24.21 22.27
CA GLY A 188 6.80 -23.23 23.33
C GLY A 188 5.72 -22.17 23.05
N GLY A 189 5.12 -22.20 21.86
CA GLY A 189 4.10 -21.22 21.45
C GLY A 189 4.65 -19.81 21.27
N GLU A 190 3.78 -18.80 21.28
CA GLU A 190 4.17 -17.38 21.18
C GLU A 190 5.04 -16.92 22.36
N ALA A 191 4.88 -17.53 23.54
CA ALA A 191 5.59 -17.14 24.75
C ALA A 191 7.12 -17.18 24.61
N ILE A 192 7.68 -18.09 23.80
CA ILE A 192 9.13 -18.20 23.57
C ILE A 192 9.70 -17.01 22.77
N PHE A 193 8.84 -16.24 22.10
CA PHE A 193 9.24 -15.07 21.35
C PHE A 193 9.28 -13.80 22.21
N GLY A 194 8.68 -13.82 23.40
CA GLY A 194 8.59 -12.64 24.28
C GLY A 194 7.97 -11.44 23.56
N TYR A 195 6.95 -11.70 22.74
CA TYR A 195 6.32 -10.68 21.91
C TYR A 195 5.60 -9.64 22.77
N GLU A 196 5.86 -8.37 22.46
CA GLU A 196 5.13 -7.21 22.97
C GLU A 196 4.71 -6.36 21.78
N LYS A 197 3.43 -5.97 21.73
CA LYS A 197 2.91 -5.15 20.63
C LYS A 197 3.66 -3.82 20.56
N PRO A 198 4.30 -3.48 19.42
CA PRO A 198 4.99 -2.21 19.30
C PRO A 198 4.05 -1.01 19.44
N ASN A 199 4.50 0.01 20.14
CA ASN A 199 3.85 1.32 20.15
C ASN A 199 4.59 2.27 19.20
N PHE A 200 4.38 2.08 17.90
CA PHE A 200 5.05 2.86 16.85
C PHE A 200 4.89 4.38 17.01
N GLN A 201 3.77 4.83 17.58
CA GLN A 201 3.56 6.25 17.86
C GLN A 201 4.61 6.78 18.85
N GLU A 202 4.85 6.08 19.95
CA GLU A 202 5.87 6.45 20.94
C GLU A 202 7.29 6.22 20.41
N ASP A 203 7.51 5.07 19.77
CA ASP A 203 8.83 4.68 19.24
C ASP A 203 9.38 5.65 18.19
N TRP A 204 8.50 6.18 17.35
CA TRP A 204 8.85 7.12 16.28
C TRP A 204 8.70 8.58 16.71
N ASP A 205 8.37 8.82 17.98
CA ASP A 205 8.14 10.14 18.56
C ASP A 205 7.11 10.98 17.76
N ILE A 206 5.97 10.36 17.46
CA ILE A 206 4.87 10.96 16.70
C ILE A 206 3.81 11.52 17.66
N LEU A 207 3.44 12.77 17.44
CA LEU A 207 2.28 13.40 18.07
C LEU A 207 1.05 13.24 17.17
N SER A 208 -0.04 12.71 17.72
CA SER A 208 -1.33 12.55 17.05
C SER A 208 -2.35 13.54 17.61
N VAL A 209 -3.44 13.74 16.87
CA VAL A 209 -4.59 14.54 17.32
C VAL A 209 -5.35 13.78 18.41
N ASP A 210 -5.85 14.49 19.40
CA ASP A 210 -6.77 13.96 20.41
C ASP A 210 -8.13 13.67 19.75
N LEU A 211 -8.43 12.39 19.53
CA LEU A 211 -9.65 11.97 18.85
C LEU A 211 -10.92 12.24 19.67
N GLU A 212 -10.81 12.43 20.98
CA GLU A 212 -11.97 12.73 21.85
C GLU A 212 -12.32 14.22 21.83
N ASN A 213 -11.36 15.08 21.46
CA ASN A 213 -11.49 16.53 21.54
C ASN A 213 -10.67 17.25 20.45
N PHE A 214 -11.15 17.17 19.22
CA PHE A 214 -10.59 17.93 18.09
C PHE A 214 -11.67 18.69 17.33
N THR A 215 -11.23 19.68 16.55
CA THR A 215 -12.07 20.33 15.53
C THR A 215 -11.63 19.87 14.15
N GLU A 216 -12.56 19.46 13.28
CA GLU A 216 -12.22 19.18 11.89
C GLU A 216 -11.91 20.49 11.14
N HIS A 217 -10.73 20.56 10.51
CA HIS A 217 -10.31 21.71 9.71
C HIS A 217 -10.31 21.37 8.22
N GLN A 218 -10.82 22.27 7.41
CA GLN A 218 -10.81 22.16 5.95
C GLN A 218 -9.69 23.01 5.35
N VAL A 219 -9.14 22.56 4.23
CA VAL A 219 -8.28 23.41 3.40
C VAL A 219 -9.09 24.46 2.64
N LYS A 220 -8.44 25.56 2.23
CA LYS A 220 -9.10 26.65 1.50
C LYS A 220 -9.51 26.29 0.07
N ASP A 221 -8.69 25.51 -0.61
CA ASP A 221 -8.90 25.04 -1.99
C ASP A 221 -8.15 23.73 -2.19
N ILE A 222 -8.65 22.87 -3.10
CA ILE A 222 -7.96 21.66 -3.56
C ILE A 222 -7.80 21.75 -5.08
N GLY A 223 -6.59 22.12 -5.51
CA GLY A 223 -6.24 22.08 -6.93
C GLY A 223 -6.01 20.65 -7.43
N PHE A 224 -6.11 20.44 -8.74
CA PHE A 224 -5.80 19.15 -9.35
C PHE A 224 -5.22 19.27 -10.75
N VAL A 225 -4.53 18.22 -11.23
CA VAL A 225 -3.97 18.18 -12.59
C VAL A 225 -4.98 17.62 -13.60
N LYS A 226 -5.58 16.46 -13.30
CA LYS A 226 -6.54 15.78 -14.19
C LYS A 226 -7.70 15.16 -13.42
N HIS A 227 -8.80 14.90 -14.13
CA HIS A 227 -9.87 14.04 -13.62
C HIS A 227 -9.52 12.57 -13.82
N TYR A 228 -9.71 11.77 -12.78
CA TYR A 228 -9.63 10.31 -12.83
C TYR A 228 -11.03 9.71 -12.76
N VAL A 229 -11.37 8.87 -13.75
CA VAL A 229 -12.65 8.18 -13.81
C VAL A 229 -12.40 6.69 -13.57
N PRO A 230 -12.82 6.12 -12.43
CA PRO A 230 -12.59 4.70 -12.13
C PRO A 230 -13.18 3.77 -13.19
N GLU A 231 -14.34 4.14 -13.72
CA GLU A 231 -15.09 3.46 -14.78
C GLU A 231 -14.73 3.97 -16.19
N ALA A 232 -13.48 4.42 -16.41
CA ALA A 232 -13.04 5.04 -17.67
C ALA A 232 -13.38 4.21 -18.92
N PHE A 233 -13.33 2.87 -18.84
CA PHE A 233 -13.64 1.97 -19.95
C PHE A 233 -15.11 1.91 -20.34
N THR A 234 -16.01 2.44 -19.51
CA THR A 234 -17.43 2.63 -19.88
C THR A 234 -17.62 3.87 -20.76
N THR A 235 -16.60 4.72 -20.89
CA THR A 235 -16.60 5.94 -21.69
C THR A 235 -15.80 5.75 -22.98
N ARG A 236 -16.04 6.61 -23.99
CA ARG A 236 -15.19 6.70 -25.19
C ARG A 236 -14.10 7.78 -25.06
N ASN A 237 -13.98 8.42 -23.91
CA ASN A 237 -13.07 9.54 -23.69
C ASN A 237 -11.63 9.03 -23.51
N GLN A 238 -10.77 9.32 -24.48
CA GLN A 238 -9.37 8.88 -24.46
C GLN A 238 -8.57 9.49 -23.32
N ASP A 239 -8.90 10.71 -22.86
CA ASP A 239 -8.19 11.33 -21.74
C ASP A 239 -8.49 10.60 -20.42
N TYR A 240 -9.75 10.16 -20.22
CA TYR A 240 -10.13 9.36 -19.05
C TYR A 240 -9.44 8.00 -19.05
N ILE A 241 -9.40 7.33 -20.21
CA ILE A 241 -8.72 6.04 -20.38
C ILE A 241 -7.21 6.20 -20.13
N SER A 242 -6.57 7.23 -20.71
CA SER A 242 -5.16 7.51 -20.49
C SER A 242 -4.86 7.80 -19.01
N THR A 243 -5.71 8.58 -18.35
CA THR A 243 -5.55 8.91 -16.93
C THR A 243 -5.72 7.69 -16.03
N PHE A 244 -6.65 6.78 -16.38
CA PHE A 244 -6.79 5.50 -15.70
C PHE A 244 -5.48 4.70 -15.76
N PHE A 245 -4.85 4.60 -16.93
CA PHE A 245 -3.57 3.90 -17.07
C PHE A 245 -2.42 4.62 -16.33
N GLU A 246 -2.36 5.94 -16.33
CA GLU A 246 -1.37 6.68 -15.54
C GLU A 246 -1.49 6.36 -14.03
N VAL A 247 -2.71 6.28 -13.50
CA VAL A 247 -2.94 5.94 -12.08
C VAL A 247 -2.52 4.50 -11.79
N HIS A 248 -3.02 3.53 -12.57
CA HIS A 248 -2.88 2.11 -12.24
C HIS A 248 -1.57 1.48 -12.71
N TRP A 249 -0.90 2.05 -13.73
CA TRP A 249 0.35 1.51 -14.27
C TRP A 249 1.57 2.36 -13.97
N MET A 250 1.43 3.61 -13.51
CA MET A 250 2.57 4.45 -13.20
C MET A 250 2.58 4.89 -11.74
N VAL A 251 1.50 5.53 -11.24
CA VAL A 251 1.54 6.15 -9.90
C VAL A 251 1.43 5.11 -8.78
N LYS A 252 0.46 4.19 -8.84
CA LYS A 252 0.31 3.17 -7.78
C LYS A 252 1.49 2.19 -7.75
N PRO A 253 1.94 1.61 -8.88
CA PRO A 253 3.05 0.66 -8.87
C PRO A 253 4.40 1.27 -8.47
N ALA A 254 4.59 2.59 -8.62
CA ALA A 254 5.84 3.25 -8.24
C ALA A 254 6.19 3.10 -6.75
N LYS A 255 5.23 2.76 -5.89
CA LYS A 255 5.46 2.45 -4.46
C LYS A 255 6.37 1.22 -4.26
N ASP A 256 6.36 0.30 -5.22
CA ASP A 256 7.11 -0.96 -5.19
C ASP A 256 8.38 -0.92 -6.08
N VAL A 257 8.75 0.27 -6.58
CA VAL A 257 9.93 0.48 -7.43
C VAL A 257 11.02 1.20 -6.63
N PRO A 258 12.30 0.80 -6.72
CA PRO A 258 13.40 1.53 -6.11
C PRO A 258 13.47 2.99 -6.56
N LYS A 259 13.83 3.89 -5.64
CA LYS A 259 13.93 5.32 -5.91
C LYS A 259 14.86 5.62 -7.09
N ASP A 260 15.99 4.94 -7.18
CA ASP A 260 16.99 5.15 -8.22
C ASP A 260 16.46 4.79 -9.61
N ASP A 261 15.64 3.75 -9.72
CA ASP A 261 15.01 3.35 -10.98
C ASP A 261 14.02 4.41 -11.48
N LEU A 262 13.25 5.00 -10.57
CA LEU A 262 12.35 6.12 -10.88
C LEU A 262 13.12 7.37 -11.31
N TRP A 263 14.28 7.63 -10.71
CA TRP A 263 15.17 8.74 -11.08
C TRP A 263 15.80 8.54 -12.46
N ASN A 264 16.26 7.31 -12.72
CA ASN A 264 16.94 6.91 -13.95
C ASN A 264 15.97 6.56 -15.09
N LYS A 265 14.67 6.77 -14.89
CA LYS A 265 13.63 6.58 -15.91
C LYS A 265 13.53 5.13 -16.41
N VAL A 266 13.85 4.17 -15.54
CA VAL A 266 13.78 2.74 -15.86
C VAL A 266 12.34 2.39 -16.25
N PRO A 267 12.10 1.85 -17.46
CA PRO A 267 10.76 1.48 -17.90
C PRO A 267 10.14 0.43 -16.97
N GLN A 268 8.90 0.63 -16.59
CA GLN A 268 8.15 -0.33 -15.77
C GLN A 268 7.27 -1.18 -16.68
N PRO A 269 7.56 -2.48 -16.85
CA PRO A 269 6.78 -3.35 -17.72
C PRO A 269 5.48 -3.80 -17.04
N PHE A 270 4.47 -4.00 -17.88
CA PHE A 270 3.13 -4.49 -17.54
C PHE A 270 2.67 -5.47 -18.61
N TYR A 271 2.07 -6.57 -18.18
CA TYR A 271 1.51 -7.55 -19.08
C TYR A 271 0.17 -7.05 -19.68
N LYS A 272 -0.01 -7.19 -20.99
CA LYS A 272 -1.20 -6.68 -21.70
C LYS A 272 -2.22 -7.77 -21.97
N LYS A 273 -3.49 -7.35 -22.07
CA LYS A 273 -4.55 -8.18 -22.66
C LYS A 273 -4.20 -8.49 -24.13
N GLY A 274 -4.13 -9.78 -24.48
CA GLY A 274 -3.67 -10.26 -25.79
C GLY A 274 -2.20 -10.68 -25.83
N GLY A 275 -1.50 -10.63 -24.70
CA GLY A 275 -0.13 -11.13 -24.54
C GLY A 275 0.97 -10.09 -24.65
N GLY A 276 2.11 -10.43 -24.07
CA GLY A 276 3.34 -9.62 -24.10
C GLY A 276 3.32 -8.39 -23.18
N PHE A 277 4.47 -7.72 -23.14
CA PHE A 277 4.71 -6.60 -22.23
C PHE A 277 4.58 -5.24 -22.93
N ALA A 278 4.15 -4.24 -22.17
CA ALA A 278 4.29 -2.83 -22.51
C ALA A 278 4.85 -2.05 -21.32
N ASN A 279 5.48 -0.92 -21.61
CA ASN A 279 6.06 -0.08 -20.58
C ASN A 279 5.09 1.05 -20.20
N ALA A 280 4.92 1.27 -18.90
CA ALA A 280 4.22 2.44 -18.41
C ALA A 280 4.99 3.73 -18.70
N SER A 281 4.26 4.84 -18.65
CA SER A 281 4.84 6.17 -18.65
C SER A 281 5.81 6.35 -17.48
N GLN A 282 6.91 7.07 -17.71
CA GLN A 282 7.91 7.35 -16.69
C GLN A 282 7.40 8.41 -15.71
N LEU A 283 7.33 8.06 -14.41
CA LEU A 283 6.80 8.94 -13.36
C LEU A 283 7.48 10.32 -13.35
N ILE A 284 8.81 10.37 -13.38
CA ILE A 284 9.58 11.63 -13.37
C ILE A 284 9.27 12.51 -14.59
N ARG A 285 8.98 11.91 -15.76
CA ARG A 285 8.61 12.66 -16.97
C ARG A 285 7.22 13.29 -16.79
N THR A 286 6.25 12.51 -16.32
CA THR A 286 4.89 13.01 -16.07
C THR A 286 4.89 14.09 -14.97
N ALA A 287 5.66 13.88 -13.89
CA ALA A 287 5.86 14.89 -12.85
C ALA A 287 6.43 16.19 -13.41
N GLY A 288 7.38 16.08 -14.35
CA GLY A 288 7.99 17.22 -15.03
C GLY A 288 6.99 18.04 -15.87
N ILE A 289 5.94 17.42 -16.39
CA ILE A 289 4.86 18.09 -17.11
C ILE A 289 3.88 18.70 -16.10
N TYR A 290 3.48 17.94 -15.08
CA TYR A 290 2.44 18.35 -14.13
C TYR A 290 2.86 19.49 -13.20
N LYS A 291 4.17 19.70 -12.99
CA LYS A 291 4.66 20.87 -12.22
C LYS A 291 4.18 22.21 -12.78
N PHE A 292 3.97 22.31 -14.09
CA PHE A 292 3.48 23.56 -14.70
C PHE A 292 2.02 23.83 -14.35
N ARG A 293 1.19 22.78 -14.24
CA ARG A 293 -0.19 22.89 -13.74
C ARG A 293 -0.22 23.30 -12.27
N PHE A 294 0.70 22.76 -11.48
CA PHE A 294 0.86 23.15 -10.09
C PHE A 294 1.24 24.63 -9.95
N LYS A 295 2.24 25.07 -10.71
CA LYS A 295 2.65 26.49 -10.78
C LYS A 295 1.48 27.40 -11.20
N GLU A 296 0.78 27.07 -12.29
CA GLU A 296 -0.37 27.83 -12.78
C GLU A 296 -1.47 27.94 -11.72
N TRP A 297 -1.68 26.88 -10.92
CA TRP A 297 -2.64 26.89 -9.84
C TRP A 297 -2.18 27.78 -8.67
N LEU A 298 -0.91 27.72 -8.25
CA LEU A 298 -0.36 28.65 -7.25
C LEU A 298 -0.55 30.11 -7.67
N ASP A 299 -0.25 30.43 -8.94
CA ASP A 299 -0.42 31.77 -9.50
C ASP A 299 -1.90 32.22 -9.45
N LYS A 300 -2.85 31.33 -9.80
CA LYS A 300 -4.30 31.61 -9.74
C LYS A 300 -4.81 31.84 -8.32
N GLN A 301 -4.26 31.12 -7.34
CA GLN A 301 -4.60 31.30 -5.93
C GLN A 301 -3.89 32.48 -5.29
N GLY A 302 -3.01 33.19 -6.03
CA GLY A 302 -2.23 34.30 -5.50
C GLY A 302 -1.23 33.88 -4.42
N ILE A 303 -0.77 32.62 -4.44
CA ILE A 303 0.15 32.09 -3.44
C ILE A 303 1.58 32.52 -3.79
N THR A 304 2.20 33.29 -2.89
CA THR A 304 3.56 33.84 -3.05
C THR A 304 4.39 33.62 -1.79
N GLY A 305 5.70 33.86 -1.84
CA GLY A 305 6.59 33.67 -0.69
C GLY A 305 6.99 32.21 -0.49
N LYS A 306 7.32 31.81 0.75
CA LYS A 306 7.72 30.41 1.04
C LYS A 306 6.51 29.52 1.16
N VAL A 307 6.43 28.48 0.34
CA VAL A 307 5.32 27.53 0.29
C VAL A 307 5.82 26.17 0.75
N LEU A 308 5.33 25.71 1.89
CA LEU A 308 5.65 24.39 2.41
C LEU A 308 4.84 23.32 1.66
N VAL A 309 5.52 22.41 0.95
CA VAL A 309 4.90 21.29 0.25
C VAL A 309 5.03 20.03 1.09
N VAL A 310 3.88 19.53 1.55
CA VAL A 310 3.79 18.40 2.49
C VAL A 310 3.12 17.22 1.78
N PRO A 311 3.83 16.11 1.54
CA PRO A 311 3.20 14.92 0.97
C PRO A 311 2.21 14.32 1.96
N VAL A 312 1.03 13.93 1.48
CA VAL A 312 0.08 13.10 2.23
C VAL A 312 0.69 11.70 2.37
N PRO A 313 0.70 11.09 3.58
CA PRO A 313 1.26 9.77 3.78
C PRO A 313 0.45 8.69 3.05
N SER A 314 1.12 7.61 2.65
CA SER A 314 0.46 6.44 2.05
C SER A 314 -0.49 5.76 3.05
N SER A 315 -1.34 4.83 2.61
CA SER A 315 -2.28 4.10 3.49
C SER A 315 -1.61 3.17 4.50
N VAL A 316 -0.32 2.90 4.32
CA VAL A 316 0.52 2.07 5.18
C VAL A 316 1.76 2.87 5.55
N PRO A 317 2.43 2.55 6.67
CA PRO A 317 3.69 3.18 7.07
C PRO A 317 4.74 3.17 5.93
N ALA A 318 5.58 4.18 5.88
CA ALA A 318 6.50 4.40 4.75
C ALA A 318 7.39 3.20 4.39
N GLU A 319 7.90 2.47 5.39
CA GLU A 319 8.74 1.27 5.25
C GLU A 319 8.04 0.09 4.56
N CYS A 320 6.70 0.08 4.52
CA CYS A 320 5.92 -0.90 3.75
C CYS A 320 6.03 -0.73 2.22
N ASN A 321 6.69 0.35 1.76
CA ASN A 321 6.90 0.65 0.36
C ASN A 321 8.39 0.82 0.08
N LYS A 322 8.84 0.49 -1.13
CA LYS A 322 10.20 0.79 -1.58
C LYS A 322 10.42 2.29 -1.74
N THR A 323 9.39 2.98 -2.24
CA THR A 323 9.41 4.43 -2.46
C THR A 323 8.17 5.13 -1.92
N HIS A 324 8.38 6.26 -1.22
CA HIS A 324 7.30 7.20 -0.91
C HIS A 324 7.00 8.10 -2.11
N THR A 325 6.15 7.63 -3.03
CA THR A 325 5.95 8.22 -4.38
C THR A 325 5.64 9.73 -4.37
N VAL A 326 4.70 10.17 -3.52
CA VAL A 326 4.29 11.60 -3.47
C VAL A 326 5.38 12.51 -2.88
N LYS A 327 6.18 11.97 -1.95
CA LYS A 327 7.36 12.65 -1.39
C LYS A 327 8.40 12.88 -2.48
N LEU A 328 8.68 11.85 -3.28
CA LEU A 328 9.63 11.95 -4.38
C LEU A 328 9.19 13.00 -5.41
N ILE A 329 7.89 13.08 -5.69
CA ILE A 329 7.32 14.13 -6.56
C ILE A 329 7.49 15.52 -5.94
N ALA A 330 7.20 15.68 -4.64
CA ALA A 330 7.40 16.95 -3.94
C ALA A 330 8.87 17.40 -4.01
N GLN A 331 9.82 16.48 -3.79
CA GLN A 331 11.24 16.75 -3.93
C GLN A 331 11.62 17.21 -5.34
N TRP A 332 11.12 16.52 -6.38
CA TRP A 332 11.35 16.92 -7.77
C TRP A 332 10.79 18.31 -8.09
N TRP A 333 9.55 18.58 -7.69
CA TRP A 333 8.90 19.85 -7.96
C TRP A 333 9.61 21.01 -7.26
N THR A 334 9.99 20.83 -5.99
CA THR A 334 10.79 21.80 -5.25
C THR A 334 12.09 22.12 -5.99
N ASN A 335 12.88 21.11 -6.36
CA ASN A 335 14.13 21.31 -7.09
C ASN A 335 13.93 22.02 -8.44
N TRP A 336 12.92 21.60 -9.21
CA TRP A 336 12.71 22.13 -10.55
C TRP A 336 12.14 23.53 -10.56
N LEU A 337 11.15 23.84 -9.71
CA LEU A 337 10.47 25.13 -9.71
C LEU A 337 11.32 26.22 -9.04
N ASN A 338 12.07 25.88 -7.98
CA ASN A 338 13.01 26.83 -7.37
C ASN A 338 14.19 27.16 -8.29
N GLY A 339 14.57 26.24 -9.17
CA GLY A 339 15.62 26.42 -10.18
C GLY A 339 15.15 27.05 -11.50
N MET A 340 13.88 27.44 -11.63
CA MET A 340 13.36 28.04 -12.88
C MET A 340 13.91 29.45 -13.15
N ASN A 341 14.00 29.79 -14.43
CA ASN A 341 14.28 31.13 -14.92
C ASN A 341 13.24 31.52 -16.00
N PRO A 342 12.44 32.59 -15.81
CA PRO A 342 12.41 33.49 -14.66
C PRO A 342 11.98 32.79 -13.36
N LYS A 343 12.54 33.24 -12.23
CA LYS A 343 12.20 32.69 -10.91
C LYS A 343 10.73 33.00 -10.60
N PRO A 344 9.93 32.02 -10.12
CA PRO A 344 8.58 32.29 -9.66
C PRO A 344 8.59 33.25 -8.45
N ASN A 345 7.43 33.86 -8.18
CA ASN A 345 7.19 34.71 -7.00
C ASN A 345 6.98 33.90 -5.70
N PHE A 346 7.28 32.60 -5.74
CA PHE A 346 7.26 31.70 -4.60
C PHE A 346 8.58 30.92 -4.52
N GLU A 347 8.83 30.35 -3.35
CA GLU A 347 9.89 29.38 -3.11
C GLU A 347 9.26 28.16 -2.44
N LEU A 348 9.39 26.99 -3.07
CA LEU A 348 8.90 25.76 -2.47
C LEU A 348 9.89 25.29 -1.41
N VAL A 349 9.36 24.88 -0.26
CA VAL A 349 10.13 24.23 0.81
C VAL A 349 9.55 22.83 1.00
N HIS A 350 10.41 21.82 1.06
CA HIS A 350 10.00 20.44 1.27
C HIS A 350 10.97 19.79 2.27
N TYR A 351 10.39 19.03 3.20
CA TYR A 351 11.10 18.24 4.20
C TYR A 351 10.72 16.77 4.02
N ASP A 352 11.64 15.87 4.38
CA ASP A 352 11.55 14.45 4.04
C ASP A 352 10.26 13.77 4.50
N LEU A 353 9.96 13.81 5.80
CA LEU A 353 8.73 13.28 6.40
C LEU A 353 8.32 14.20 7.55
N LEU A 354 7.19 14.90 7.39
CA LEU A 354 6.61 15.71 8.45
C LEU A 354 5.46 14.99 9.14
N VAL A 355 4.61 14.35 8.34
CA VAL A 355 3.48 13.52 8.77
C VAL A 355 3.72 12.10 8.28
N GLU A 356 3.44 11.12 9.12
CA GLU A 356 3.57 9.71 8.78
C GLU A 356 2.44 8.90 9.42
N ARG A 357 2.12 7.75 8.81
CA ARG A 357 1.30 6.73 9.44
C ARG A 357 2.14 5.85 10.35
N PHE A 358 1.82 5.83 11.63
CA PHE A 358 2.39 4.88 12.60
C PHE A 358 1.64 3.55 12.66
N GLN A 359 0.42 3.53 12.12
CA GLN A 359 -0.38 2.31 11.96
C GLN A 359 -0.95 2.23 10.54
N PRO A 360 -1.14 1.01 10.01
CA PRO A 360 -1.84 0.84 8.76
C PRO A 360 -3.29 1.32 8.84
N LYS A 361 -3.76 1.95 7.76
CA LYS A 361 -5.17 2.28 7.62
C LYS A 361 -5.83 1.29 6.68
N GLU A 362 -6.90 0.66 7.16
CA GLU A 362 -7.73 -0.19 6.30
C GLU A 362 -8.27 0.63 5.11
N PRO A 363 -8.13 0.12 3.86
CA PRO A 363 -8.61 0.83 2.68
C PRO A 363 -10.10 1.15 2.79
N THR A 364 -10.47 2.41 2.55
CA THR A 364 -11.86 2.87 2.68
C THR A 364 -12.84 2.17 1.73
N HIS A 365 -12.38 1.62 0.61
CA HIS A 365 -13.20 0.78 -0.28
C HIS A 365 -13.47 -0.63 0.27
N ALA A 366 -12.76 -1.05 1.32
CA ALA A 366 -12.92 -2.35 1.97
C ALA A 366 -13.88 -2.30 3.17
N LYS A 367 -14.04 -1.15 3.85
CA LYS A 367 -14.88 -1.03 5.06
C LYS A 367 -16.39 -0.94 4.79
N GLY A 368 -16.84 -0.40 3.66
CA GLY A 368 -18.26 -0.07 3.46
C GLY A 368 -18.77 1.01 4.44
N GLY A 369 -19.80 1.76 4.09
CA GLY A 369 -20.39 2.78 4.98
C GLY A 369 -19.81 4.20 4.87
N GLU A 370 -20.19 5.05 5.82
CA GLU A 370 -19.78 6.46 5.90
C GLU A 370 -18.28 6.59 6.20
N ARG A 371 -17.68 7.66 5.66
CA ARG A 371 -16.24 7.91 5.77
C ARG A 371 -16.01 8.97 6.83
N PHE A 372 -15.26 8.62 7.86
CA PHE A 372 -14.97 9.48 8.99
C PHE A 372 -13.52 9.95 8.94
N ILE A 373 -13.26 11.18 9.39
CA ILE A 373 -11.90 11.75 9.42
C ILE A 373 -11.05 11.08 10.49
N GLU A 374 -11.69 10.57 11.54
CA GLU A 374 -11.13 9.82 12.65
C GLU A 374 -10.40 8.55 12.17
N ASP A 375 -10.90 7.89 11.12
CA ASP A 375 -10.21 6.75 10.47
C ASP A 375 -8.83 7.16 9.90
N GLN A 376 -8.63 8.44 9.60
CA GLN A 376 -7.34 8.97 9.18
C GLN A 376 -6.50 9.32 10.40
N LEU A 377 -7.06 10.12 11.31
CA LEU A 377 -6.36 10.70 12.45
C LEU A 377 -5.87 9.65 13.46
N SER A 378 -6.56 8.51 13.57
CA SER A 378 -6.18 7.42 14.46
C SER A 378 -4.90 6.69 14.07
N THR A 379 -4.41 6.88 12.84
CA THR A 379 -3.29 6.11 12.29
C THR A 379 -2.13 6.97 11.84
N MET A 380 -2.25 8.30 11.89
CA MET A 380 -1.21 9.23 11.42
C MET A 380 -1.00 10.40 12.37
N GLY A 381 0.20 10.98 12.34
CA GLY A 381 0.55 12.14 13.15
C GLY A 381 1.82 12.82 12.66
N VAL A 382 2.28 13.82 13.40
CA VAL A 382 3.48 14.61 13.09
C VAL A 382 4.65 14.17 13.96
N PHE A 383 5.83 14.03 13.36
CA PHE A 383 7.07 13.84 14.12
C PHE A 383 7.32 15.04 15.04
N LYS A 384 7.45 14.85 16.36
CA LYS A 384 7.60 15.95 17.32
C LYS A 384 8.79 16.85 17.01
N GLY A 385 9.88 16.27 16.51
CA GLY A 385 11.07 17.00 16.07
C GLY A 385 10.82 18.05 14.97
N VAL A 386 9.65 18.06 14.33
CA VAL A 386 9.25 19.09 13.36
C VAL A 386 8.66 20.33 14.03
N ILE A 387 7.95 20.14 15.14
CA ILE A 387 7.16 21.21 15.77
C ILE A 387 8.11 22.28 16.31
N GLY A 388 7.92 23.52 15.85
CA GLY A 388 8.80 24.66 16.20
C GLY A 388 10.12 24.74 15.43
N ASN A 389 10.42 23.77 14.55
CA ASN A 389 11.66 23.75 13.75
C ASN A 389 11.45 24.09 12.26
N LEU A 390 10.21 24.39 11.86
CA LEU A 390 9.89 24.89 10.52
C LEU A 390 10.20 26.40 10.40
N PRO A 391 10.50 26.91 9.18
CA PRO A 391 10.73 28.34 8.99
C PRO A 391 9.52 29.19 9.43
N GLU A 392 9.78 30.26 10.18
CA GLU A 392 8.71 31.15 10.68
C GLU A 392 8.00 31.94 9.57
N ASP A 393 8.64 32.10 8.40
CA ASP A 393 8.15 32.88 7.27
C ASP A 393 7.41 32.05 6.20
N ILE A 394 6.92 30.86 6.57
CA ILE A 394 6.02 30.07 5.70
C ILE A 394 4.76 30.89 5.41
N SER A 395 4.54 31.17 4.12
CA SER A 395 3.43 31.98 3.62
C SER A 395 2.20 31.14 3.27
N ALA A 396 2.38 29.84 2.99
CA ALA A 396 1.30 28.88 2.74
C ALA A 396 1.78 27.44 2.92
N VAL A 397 0.85 26.53 3.21
CA VAL A 397 1.09 25.07 3.18
C VAL A 397 0.24 24.45 2.07
N VAL A 398 0.84 23.54 1.30
CA VAL A 398 0.13 22.75 0.29
C VAL A 398 0.34 21.26 0.60
N PHE A 399 -0.76 20.57 0.92
CA PHE A 399 -0.79 19.12 1.04
C PHE A 399 -0.88 18.48 -0.34
N LEU A 400 0.13 17.69 -0.71
CA LEU A 400 0.21 17.03 -2.02
C LEU A 400 -0.25 15.58 -1.89
N ASP A 401 -1.20 15.14 -2.72
CA ASP A 401 -1.70 13.76 -2.76
C ASP A 401 -1.69 13.17 -4.18
N ASP A 402 -1.73 11.84 -4.30
CA ASP A 402 -1.81 11.15 -5.59
C ASP A 402 -3.24 11.24 -6.19
N VAL A 403 -4.24 10.74 -5.46
CA VAL A 403 -5.63 10.67 -5.90
C VAL A 403 -6.55 11.07 -4.75
N THR A 404 -7.45 12.02 -4.98
CA THR A 404 -8.51 12.34 -4.02
C THR A 404 -9.90 12.10 -4.57
N THR A 405 -10.79 11.59 -3.72
CA THR A 405 -12.22 11.48 -4.03
C THR A 405 -13.04 12.53 -3.30
N SER A 406 -12.82 12.68 -1.99
CA SER A 406 -13.59 13.58 -1.13
C SER A 406 -12.74 14.60 -0.37
N GLY A 407 -11.43 14.68 -0.61
CA GLY A 407 -10.53 15.57 0.15
C GLY A 407 -10.21 15.12 1.58
N GLN A 408 -10.85 14.06 2.09
CA GLN A 408 -10.73 13.59 3.48
C GLN A 408 -9.30 13.42 3.99
N SER A 409 -8.39 12.80 3.22
CA SER A 409 -6.98 12.67 3.62
C SER A 409 -6.29 14.03 3.74
N ILE A 410 -6.60 14.98 2.84
CA ILE A 410 -6.04 16.34 2.86
C ILE A 410 -6.60 17.13 4.05
N ASN A 411 -7.88 16.96 4.37
CA ASN A 411 -8.49 17.59 5.54
C ASN A 411 -7.94 17.02 6.85
N ALA A 412 -7.65 15.71 6.91
CA ALA A 412 -6.96 15.13 8.07
C ALA A 412 -5.59 15.77 8.30
N MET A 413 -4.83 16.02 7.22
CA MET A 413 -3.58 16.77 7.30
C MET A 413 -3.78 18.21 7.79
N ALA A 414 -4.84 18.88 7.33
CA ALA A 414 -5.18 20.23 7.79
C ALA A 414 -5.52 20.24 9.28
N THR A 415 -6.33 19.29 9.75
CA THR A 415 -6.66 19.10 11.16
C THR A 415 -5.40 18.88 11.99
N ILE A 416 -4.51 17.96 11.58
CA ILE A 416 -3.23 17.73 12.25
C ILE A 416 -2.38 19.00 12.35
N PHE A 417 -2.27 19.76 11.26
CA PHE A 417 -1.47 20.99 11.26
C PHE A 417 -2.03 22.07 12.19
N ARG A 418 -3.35 22.14 12.34
CA ARG A 418 -4.03 23.12 13.20
C ARG A 418 -4.02 22.72 14.66
N GLU A 419 -4.49 21.52 14.97
CA GLU A 419 -4.60 21.03 16.34
C GLU A 419 -3.22 20.89 17.00
N LEU A 420 -2.19 20.51 16.24
CA LEU A 420 -0.83 20.33 16.78
C LEU A 420 0.06 21.58 16.62
N GLY A 421 -0.48 22.69 16.10
CA GLY A 421 0.26 23.95 15.96
C GLY A 421 1.53 23.83 15.10
N VAL A 422 1.50 23.01 14.05
CA VAL A 422 2.68 22.74 13.19
C VAL A 422 3.15 24.01 12.47
N VAL A 423 2.20 24.87 12.09
CA VAL A 423 2.44 26.20 11.52
C VAL A 423 1.51 27.22 12.18
N SER A 424 1.80 28.52 12.03
CA SER A 424 0.92 29.57 12.53
C SER A 424 -0.51 29.42 12.03
N VAL A 425 -1.48 29.69 12.92
CA VAL A 425 -2.93 29.61 12.65
C VAL A 425 -3.34 30.46 11.44
N GLU A 426 -2.66 31.58 11.21
CA GLU A 426 -2.91 32.49 10.08
C GLU A 426 -2.40 31.95 8.74
N THR A 427 -1.46 31.00 8.77
CA THR A 427 -0.85 30.42 7.55
C THR A 427 -1.91 29.64 6.77
N PRO A 428 -2.28 30.02 5.55
CA PRO A 428 -3.31 29.32 4.79
C PRO A 428 -2.88 27.88 4.42
N LEU A 429 -3.82 26.94 4.55
CA LEU A 429 -3.65 25.55 4.17
C LEU A 429 -4.43 25.26 2.89
N TYR A 430 -3.78 24.58 1.95
CA TYR A 430 -4.35 24.18 0.67
C TYR A 430 -4.08 22.70 0.39
N GLY A 431 -4.87 22.11 -0.50
CA GLY A 431 -4.60 20.81 -1.09
C GLY A 431 -4.20 20.93 -2.56
N TYR A 432 -3.39 19.99 -3.03
CA TYR A 432 -3.16 19.78 -4.45
C TYR A 432 -3.04 18.30 -4.75
N VAL A 433 -3.71 17.84 -5.80
CA VAL A 433 -3.67 16.42 -6.18
C VAL A 433 -3.29 16.23 -7.63
N TRP A 434 -2.72 15.08 -7.96
CA TRP A 434 -2.57 14.74 -9.37
C TRP A 434 -3.91 14.42 -10.01
N TYR A 435 -4.71 13.61 -9.33
CA TYR A 435 -5.99 13.17 -9.87
C TYR A 435 -7.15 13.39 -8.92
N GLN A 436 -8.18 14.08 -9.41
CA GLN A 436 -9.45 14.19 -8.71
C GLN A 436 -10.42 13.18 -9.28
N THR A 437 -10.95 12.28 -8.44
CA THR A 437 -11.97 11.32 -8.85
C THR A 437 -13.20 12.06 -9.38
N HIS A 438 -13.65 11.65 -10.56
CA HIS A 438 -14.83 12.19 -11.21
C HIS A 438 -15.69 11.03 -11.69
N HIS A 439 -16.99 11.12 -11.44
CA HIS A 439 -17.99 10.20 -11.96
C HIS A 439 -18.81 10.97 -13.00
N PRO A 440 -18.49 10.82 -14.30
CA PRO A 440 -19.28 11.46 -15.35
C PRO A 440 -20.72 11.00 -15.22
N THR A 441 -21.67 11.94 -15.22
CA THR A 441 -23.08 11.57 -15.38
C THR A 441 -23.19 10.79 -16.69
N THR A 442 -23.76 9.58 -16.61
CA THR A 442 -24.10 8.81 -17.81
C THR A 442 -24.96 9.73 -18.67
N GLU A 443 -24.60 9.94 -19.95
CA GLU A 443 -25.54 10.54 -20.89
C GLU A 443 -26.74 9.61 -20.94
N ILE A 444 -27.75 9.93 -20.13
CA ILE A 444 -29.07 9.35 -20.26
C ILE A 444 -29.51 9.73 -21.67
N ASP A 445 -29.58 8.74 -22.57
CA ASP A 445 -30.22 8.95 -23.85
C ASP A 445 -31.70 9.19 -23.58
N PHE A 446 -32.04 10.45 -23.34
CA PHE A 446 -33.41 10.89 -23.09
C PHE A 446 -34.33 10.50 -24.24
N ARG A 447 -33.82 10.31 -25.48
CA ARG A 447 -34.65 9.80 -26.58
C ARG A 447 -34.95 8.32 -26.42
N ALA A 448 -33.99 7.51 -25.97
CA ALA A 448 -34.23 6.11 -25.63
C ALA A 448 -35.16 5.95 -24.43
N LEU A 449 -35.05 6.84 -23.44
CA LEU A 449 -35.88 6.83 -22.23
C LEU A 449 -37.30 7.34 -22.50
N ILE A 450 -37.46 8.37 -23.34
CA ILE A 450 -38.75 8.81 -23.87
C ILE A 450 -39.36 7.72 -24.76
N ALA A 451 -38.59 7.09 -25.65
CA ALA A 451 -39.09 6.00 -26.47
C ALA A 451 -39.53 4.77 -25.64
N LEU A 452 -38.85 4.49 -24.52
CA LEU A 452 -39.24 3.46 -23.57
C LEU A 452 -40.51 3.85 -22.81
N ALA A 453 -40.62 5.11 -22.36
CA ALA A 453 -41.81 5.63 -21.70
C ALA A 453 -43.03 5.67 -22.62
N ASP A 454 -42.86 6.08 -23.88
CA ASP A 454 -43.90 6.09 -24.91
C ASP A 454 -44.34 4.67 -25.26
N LYS A 455 -43.42 3.71 -25.26
CA LYS A 455 -43.73 2.29 -25.47
C LYS A 455 -44.53 1.70 -24.30
N VAL A 456 -44.15 2.02 -23.05
CA VAL A 456 -44.86 1.60 -21.84
C VAL A 456 -46.25 2.28 -21.72
N ALA A 457 -46.39 3.51 -22.20
CA ALA A 457 -47.66 4.23 -22.26
C ALA A 457 -48.57 3.76 -23.41
N ALA A 458 -48.02 3.14 -24.46
CA ALA A 458 -48.79 2.51 -25.54
C ALA A 458 -49.18 1.05 -25.22
N GLU A 459 -48.51 0.41 -24.26
CA GLU A 459 -48.77 -0.95 -23.78
C GLU A 459 -49.73 -0.99 -22.56
N ASN A 460 -50.07 0.17 -21.98
CA ASN A 460 -51.17 0.37 -21.01
C ASN A 460 -52.30 1.19 -21.65
#